data_AF-A0A955MCB9-F1
#
_entry.id   AF-A0A955MCB9-F1
#
_cell.length_a   1.000
_cell.length_b   1.000
_cell.length_c   1.000
_cell.angle_alpha   90.00
_cell.angle_beta   90.00
_cell.angle_gamma   90.00
#
_symmetry.space_group_name_H-M   'P 1'
#
loop_
_entity.id
_entity.type
_entity.pdbx_description
1 polymer ?
#
loop_
_entity_poly.entity_id
_entity_poly.type
_entity_poly.pdbx_seq_one_letter_code
_entity_poly.pdbx_strand_id
1 'polypeptide(L)'
;MEIVYGQGEYQEGSKHFSGRIVLSEHKLFLKDEQGQDLPQTYIPLEKIEKIKQKANVCEVYVRPAITVRYQAVLKGEKSFIDSLVKELVQRRRLKKQFLRREWIEEIS
;
A
#
# COMPACT_ATOMS: atom_id res chain seq x y z
N MET A 1 -12.58 -7.89 -8.03
CA MET A 1 -12.12 -7.04 -9.16
C MET A 1 -10.74 -6.49 -8.84
N GLU A 2 -9.81 -6.44 -9.80
CA GLU A 2 -8.46 -5.88 -9.61
C GLU A 2 -8.36 -4.51 -10.28
N ILE A 3 -7.64 -3.59 -9.64
CA ILE A 3 -7.29 -2.28 -10.20
C ILE A 3 -5.77 -2.23 -10.36
N VAL A 4 -5.31 -1.89 -11.55
CA VAL A 4 -3.88 -1.76 -11.88
C VAL A 4 -3.52 -0.27 -11.96
N TYR A 5 -2.54 0.14 -11.17
CA TYR A 5 -2.09 1.53 -11.06
C TYR A 5 -0.80 1.80 -11.84
N GLY A 6 -0.42 0.93 -12.78
CA GLY A 6 0.82 1.10 -13.56
C GLY A 6 2.08 0.61 -12.84
N GLN A 7 3.24 0.96 -13.39
CA GLN A 7 4.54 0.49 -12.89
C GLN A 7 4.95 1.18 -11.59
N GLY A 8 5.61 0.43 -10.73
CA GLY A 8 6.15 0.92 -9.48
C GLY A 8 7.14 -0.03 -8.83
N GLU A 9 7.53 0.34 -7.63
CA GLU A 9 8.47 -0.39 -6.78
C GLU A 9 7.85 -0.64 -5.42
N TYR A 10 8.19 -1.77 -4.84
CA TYR A 10 7.85 -2.16 -3.49
C TYR A 10 9.14 -2.34 -2.70
N GLN A 11 9.17 -1.83 -1.47
CA GLN A 11 10.25 -2.04 -0.53
C GLN A 11 9.72 -2.42 0.87
N GLU A 12 10.30 -3.47 1.45
CA GLU A 12 10.06 -3.88 2.84
C GLU A 12 11.41 -4.27 3.46
N GLY A 13 11.90 -3.45 4.39
CA GLY A 13 13.24 -3.64 4.95
C GLY A 13 14.32 -3.63 3.85
N SER A 14 15.04 -4.74 3.71
CA SER A 14 16.07 -4.96 2.67
C SER A 14 15.53 -5.54 1.37
N LYS A 15 14.25 -5.93 1.31
CA LYS A 15 13.64 -6.48 0.09
C LYS A 15 13.22 -5.34 -0.83
N HIS A 16 13.52 -5.47 -2.12
CA HIS A 16 13.11 -4.53 -3.16
C HIS A 16 12.62 -5.31 -4.38
N PHE A 17 11.46 -4.91 -4.90
CA PHE A 17 10.82 -5.52 -6.05
C PHE A 17 10.26 -4.44 -6.96
N SER A 18 10.28 -4.70 -8.27
CA SER A 18 9.68 -3.82 -9.28
C SER A 18 8.59 -4.55 -10.04
N GLY A 19 7.53 -3.83 -10.41
CA GLY A 19 6.40 -4.41 -11.11
C GLY A 19 5.19 -3.50 -11.12
N ARG A 20 4.08 -3.99 -11.67
CA ARG A 20 2.81 -3.26 -11.73
C ARG A 20 2.11 -3.31 -10.39
N ILE A 21 1.75 -2.16 -9.86
CA ILE A 21 1.02 -2.06 -8.59
C ILE A 21 -0.44 -2.48 -8.83
N VAL A 22 -0.89 -3.47 -8.07
CA VAL A 22 -2.25 -4.03 -8.18
C VAL A 22 -2.94 -3.99 -6.82
N LEU A 23 -4.15 -3.44 -6.82
CA LEU A 23 -5.07 -3.49 -5.69
C LEU A 23 -6.21 -4.44 -6.02
N SER A 24 -6.31 -5.55 -5.31
CA SER A 24 -7.50 -6.40 -5.34
C SER A 24 -8.46 -6.04 -4.21
N GLU A 25 -9.49 -6.86 -4.03
CA GLU A 25 -10.48 -6.69 -2.97
C GLU A 25 -9.87 -6.80 -1.56
N HIS A 26 -8.86 -7.66 -1.39
CA HIS A 26 -8.30 -7.98 -0.07
C HIS A 26 -6.79 -7.75 0.05
N LYS A 27 -6.06 -7.57 -1.06
CA LYS A 27 -4.60 -7.42 -1.03
C LYS A 27 -4.10 -6.33 -1.97
N LEU A 28 -3.00 -5.71 -1.57
CA LEU A 28 -2.16 -4.84 -2.39
C LEU A 28 -0.85 -5.56 -2.66
N PHE A 29 -0.42 -5.61 -3.92
CA PHE A 29 0.75 -6.39 -4.33
C PHE A 29 1.30 -5.90 -5.67
N LEU A 30 2.45 -6.44 -6.08
CA LEU A 30 3.02 -6.24 -7.41
C LEU A 30 2.77 -7.44 -8.32
N LYS A 31 2.58 -7.17 -9.62
CA LYS A 31 2.75 -8.15 -10.71
C LYS A 31 4.04 -7.89 -11.45
N ASP A 32 4.77 -8.92 -11.83
CA ASP A 32 5.97 -8.78 -12.65
C ASP A 32 5.65 -8.36 -14.10
N GLU A 33 6.69 -8.26 -14.93
CA GLU A 33 6.57 -7.92 -16.35
C GLU A 33 5.75 -8.93 -17.14
N GLN A 34 5.80 -10.21 -16.76
CA GLN A 34 5.00 -11.30 -17.35
C GLN A 34 3.55 -11.29 -16.86
N GLY A 35 3.23 -10.45 -15.86
CA GLY A 35 1.90 -10.35 -15.27
C GLY A 35 1.63 -11.37 -14.17
N GLN A 36 2.66 -12.05 -13.66
CA GLN A 36 2.54 -12.97 -12.54
C GLN A 36 2.58 -12.20 -11.22
N ASP A 37 1.75 -12.62 -10.27
CA ASP A 37 1.77 -12.06 -8.92
C ASP A 37 3.14 -12.29 -8.25
N LEU A 38 3.64 -11.29 -7.52
CA LEU A 38 4.81 -11.40 -6.66
C LEU A 38 4.38 -11.59 -5.20
N PRO A 39 4.30 -12.84 -4.67
CA PRO A 39 3.71 -13.11 -3.36
C PRO A 39 4.42 -12.41 -2.19
N GLN A 40 5.72 -12.14 -2.34
CA GLN A 40 6.55 -11.48 -1.33
C GLN A 40 6.17 -10.00 -1.11
N THR A 41 5.37 -9.43 -2.00
CA THR A 41 4.91 -8.03 -1.93
C THR A 41 3.50 -7.89 -1.37
N TYR A 42 2.88 -9.00 -0.93
CA TYR A 42 1.49 -9.01 -0.50
C TYR A 42 1.30 -8.23 0.80
N ILE A 43 0.41 -7.25 0.74
CA ILE A 43 -0.09 -6.49 1.89
C ILE A 43 -1.57 -6.80 2.03
N PRO A 44 -1.99 -7.53 3.07
CA PRO A 44 -3.40 -7.72 3.38
C PRO A 44 -4.02 -6.39 3.80
N LEU A 45 -5.08 -5.98 3.12
CA LEU A 45 -5.72 -4.67 3.34
C LEU A 45 -6.18 -4.56 4.78
N GLU A 46 -6.84 -5.58 5.31
CA GLU A 46 -7.41 -5.63 6.65
C GLU A 46 -6.37 -5.47 7.78
N LYS A 47 -5.09 -5.61 7.46
CA LYS A 47 -3.97 -5.45 8.39
C LYS A 47 -3.29 -4.09 8.29
N ILE A 48 -3.72 -3.22 7.36
CA ILE A 48 -3.23 -1.86 7.23
C ILE A 48 -3.78 -1.03 8.39
N GLU A 49 -2.88 -0.53 9.23
CA GLU A 49 -3.19 0.35 10.38
C GLU A 49 -2.99 1.82 10.04
N LYS A 50 -2.12 2.12 9.08
CA LYS A 50 -1.73 3.50 8.78
C LYS A 50 -1.17 3.62 7.37
N ILE A 51 -1.47 4.75 6.73
CA ILE A 51 -0.92 5.15 5.44
C ILE A 51 -0.34 6.54 5.56
N LYS A 52 0.88 6.74 5.06
CA LYS A 52 1.46 8.06 4.83
C LYS A 52 1.75 8.24 3.35
N GLN A 53 1.53 9.43 2.84
CA GLN A 53 1.80 9.76 1.46
C GLN A 53 2.79 10.91 1.37
N LYS A 54 3.81 10.74 0.53
CA LYS A 54 4.80 11.76 0.18
C LYS A 54 4.97 11.78 -1.33
N ALA A 55 4.70 12.89 -2.02
CA ALA A 55 4.87 13.02 -3.47
C ALA A 55 4.48 11.76 -4.27
N ASN A 56 5.46 10.97 -4.72
CA ASN A 56 5.33 9.75 -5.51
C ASN A 56 5.52 8.45 -4.70
N VAL A 57 5.31 8.52 -3.38
CA VAL A 57 5.55 7.45 -2.40
C VAL A 57 4.33 7.28 -1.50
N CYS A 58 3.92 6.02 -1.32
CA CYS A 58 2.95 5.56 -0.34
C CYS A 58 3.66 4.66 0.68
N GLU A 59 3.70 5.08 1.94
CA GLU A 59 4.18 4.27 3.06
C GLU A 59 2.97 3.61 3.72
N VAL A 60 2.92 2.29 3.67
CA VAL A 60 1.86 1.47 4.26
C VAL A 60 2.41 0.78 5.50
N TYR A 61 1.80 1.04 6.64
CA TYR A 61 2.14 0.42 7.91
C TYR A 61 1.14 -0.69 8.17
N VAL A 62 1.67 -1.89 8.41
CA VAL A 62 0.90 -3.13 8.47
C VAL A 62 1.15 -3.82 9.80
N ARG A 63 0.09 -4.29 10.45
CA ARG A 63 0.13 -5.07 11.69
C ARG A 63 -0.57 -6.41 11.48
N PRO A 64 0.12 -7.45 10.98
CA PRO A 64 -0.48 -8.77 10.76
C PRO A 64 -0.95 -9.43 12.06
N ALA A 65 -0.19 -9.24 13.13
CA ALA A 65 -0.40 -9.78 14.47
C ALA A 65 -0.02 -8.76 15.54
N ILE A 66 -0.43 -8.97 16.79
CA ILE A 66 -0.22 -8.03 17.91
C ILE A 66 1.26 -7.64 18.08
N THR A 67 2.16 -8.61 17.92
CA THR A 67 3.60 -8.48 18.13
C THR A 67 4.40 -8.16 16.88
N VAL A 68 3.76 -8.13 15.69
CA VAL A 68 4.45 -7.98 14.41
C VAL A 68 3.95 -6.75 13.69
N ARG A 69 4.88 -5.88 13.30
CA ARG A 69 4.62 -4.72 12.44
C ARG A 69 5.71 -4.61 11.40
N TYR A 70 5.32 -4.15 10.21
CA TYR A 70 6.28 -3.78 9.18
C TYR A 70 5.78 -2.57 8.40
N GLN A 71 6.71 -1.96 7.68
CA GLN A 71 6.45 -0.86 6.77
C GLN A 71 6.76 -1.33 5.36
N ALA A 72 5.75 -1.30 4.49
CA ALA A 72 5.91 -1.42 3.06
C ALA A 72 5.91 -0.04 2.43
N VAL A 73 6.84 0.20 1.51
CA VAL A 73 6.96 1.46 0.77
C VAL A 73 6.69 1.16 -0.69
N LEU A 74 5.67 1.80 -1.24
CA LEU A 74 5.33 1.76 -2.65
C LEU A 74 5.74 3.07 -3.32
N LYS A 75 6.47 2.99 -4.42
CA LYS A 75 6.84 4.13 -5.25
C LYS A 75 6.31 3.94 -6.66
N GLY A 76 5.89 5.00 -7.31
CA GLY A 76 5.37 4.93 -8.68
C GLY A 76 5.13 6.31 -9.26
N GLU A 77 4.31 6.40 -10.30
CA GLU A 77 3.87 7.70 -10.80
C GLU A 77 3.01 8.41 -9.74
N LYS A 78 3.19 9.73 -9.57
CA LYS A 78 2.47 10.52 -8.56
C LYS A 78 0.95 10.39 -8.68
N SER A 79 0.41 10.50 -9.90
CA SER A 79 -1.03 10.39 -10.19
C SER A 79 -1.62 9.04 -9.74
N PHE A 80 -0.86 7.97 -9.97
CA PHE A 80 -1.20 6.61 -9.59
C PHE A 80 -1.11 6.38 -8.09
N ILE A 81 -0.08 6.93 -7.43
CA ILE A 81 0.05 6.88 -5.98
C ILE A 81 -1.06 7.68 -5.29
N ASP A 82 -1.41 8.87 -5.80
CA ASP A 82 -2.55 9.66 -5.32
C ASP A 82 -3.86 8.85 -5.40
N SER A 83 -4.10 8.19 -6.53
CA SER A 83 -5.28 7.34 -6.74
C SER A 83 -5.28 6.10 -5.82
N LEU A 84 -4.13 5.44 -5.67
CA LEU A 84 -3.97 4.27 -4.81
C LEU A 84 -4.24 4.60 -3.35
N VAL A 85 -3.67 5.69 -2.84
CA VAL A 85 -3.85 6.13 -1.45
C VAL A 85 -5.33 6.42 -1.19
N LYS A 86 -6.01 7.11 -2.10
CA LYS A 86 -7.43 7.42 -1.98
C LYS A 86 -8.28 6.15 -1.85
N GLU A 87 -8.02 5.16 -2.70
CA GLU A 87 -8.71 3.87 -2.68
C GLU A 87 -8.43 3.07 -1.40
N LEU A 88 -7.17 3.00 -0.96
CA LEU A 88 -6.81 2.31 0.28
C LEU A 88 -7.47 2.94 1.49
N VAL A 89 -7.43 4.27 1.60
CA VAL A 89 -8.06 5.02 2.69
C VAL A 89 -9.57 4.78 2.72
N GLN A 90 -10.23 4.80 1.55
CA GLN A 90 -11.66 4.56 1.44
C GLN A 90 -12.03 3.14 1.86
N ARG A 91 -11.32 2.12 1.34
CA ARG A 91 -11.59 0.70 1.64
C ARG A 91 -11.32 0.37 3.10
N ARG A 92 -10.31 0.99 3.71
CA ARG A 92 -9.93 0.80 5.11
C ARG A 92 -10.58 1.76 6.08
N ARG A 93 -11.37 2.72 5.58
CA ARG A 93 -12.05 3.75 6.37
C ARG A 93 -11.08 4.47 7.34
N LEU A 94 -9.84 4.70 6.90
CA LEU A 94 -8.81 5.32 7.73
C LEU A 94 -9.12 6.82 7.93
N LYS A 95 -8.94 7.32 9.15
CA LYS A 95 -9.17 8.73 9.46
C LYS A 95 -7.91 9.54 9.19
N LYS A 96 -8.08 10.66 8.48
CA LYS A 96 -6.99 11.60 8.19
C LYS A 96 -6.51 12.24 9.49
N GLN A 97 -5.20 12.20 9.73
CA GLN A 97 -4.56 12.93 10.82
C GLN A 97 -4.34 14.39 10.42
N PHE A 98 -4.65 15.31 11.33
CA PHE A 98 -4.71 16.75 11.06
C PHE A 98 -3.40 17.30 10.44
N LEU A 99 -3.54 18.15 9.42
CA LEU A 99 -2.50 18.82 8.60
C LEU A 99 -1.45 17.93 7.90
N ARG A 100 -1.45 16.60 8.07
CA ARG A 100 -0.49 15.69 7.44
C ARG A 100 -1.17 14.86 6.35
N ARG A 101 -0.41 14.46 5.33
CA ARG A 101 -0.82 13.44 4.34
C ARG A 101 -0.69 12.06 4.98
N GLU A 102 -1.40 11.86 6.07
CA GLU A 102 -1.33 10.69 6.94
C GLU A 102 -2.75 10.30 7.34
N TRP A 103 -3.02 9.00 7.33
CA TRP A 103 -4.30 8.41 7.72
C TRP A 103 -4.04 7.21 8.63
N ILE A 104 -4.84 7.07 9.69
CA ILE A 104 -4.69 6.00 10.69
C ILE A 104 -6.02 5.30 10.95
N GLU A 105 -5.96 4.04 11.35
CA GLU A 105 -7.09 3.28 11.85
C GLU A 105 -7.55 3.88 13.18
N GLU A 106 -8.86 4.03 13.34
CA GLU A 106 -9.43 4.50 14.60
C GLU A 106 -9.44 3.34 15.59
N ILE A 107 -8.64 3.46 16.64
CA ILE A 107 -8.69 2.55 17.79
C ILE A 107 -9.88 3.04 18.63
N SER A 108 -11.03 2.37 18.48
CA SER A 108 -12.19 2.53 19.38
C SER A 108 -12.05 1.59 20.57
#